data_AF-A0A914K1C3-F1
#
_entry.id   AF-A0A914K1C3-F1
#
_cell.length_a   1.000
_cell.length_b   1.000
_cell.length_c   1.000
_cell.angle_alpha   90.00
_cell.angle_beta   90.00
_cell.angle_gamma   90.00
#
_symmetry.space_group_name_H-M   'P 1'
#
loop_
_entity.id
_entity.type
_entity.pdbx_description
1 polymer ?
#
loop_
_entity_poly.entity_id
_entity_poly.type
_entity_poly.pdbx_seq_one_letter_code
_entity_poly.pdbx_strand_id
1 'polypeptide(L)'
;MLSRVFRSEKLDEADLCGQAAAQMLLQNKNLKVIKKEKNSQKPGVDIGEIKSAVLDSNKNFQTELLQEVLPENEVSKLLKQIPNGTYNLKELNEFLEILEEHIEGIWFCTNFEKCIIDKKIDDGTFKIQKYDKYEVEKARELKSLIGTKWKKEQEKEEKALWQKACCVTRLVASSVRVSETAGNLIKSIMTGGDLKIIDKSDNGQADLQTEAGRSSQLCIEHSLQEKFQNELKIIVEKEVPSKVPNKELPTVWNFCLQFREVLEMDSKLPEKYRGIKEEDVVIWVDPLDGTSEFAAANKNKTSNLQQVTVLIGICYQGRAIAGVVHQPYYSETSGRTLWGIVGVGAFGLDVVPKELVVVTTESYSTQLIQSLEKNQSSGKKKLVDRVEKISGAGYSVLKCLEGAAAYVFASDGCKKWDTAAPEALLIAAGGMLTDISGRRINYNAGVQFPNTGGVLATAKWVNHQDYVDAIPDDVKNQLKEFVAEK
;
A
#
# COMPACT_ATOMS: atom_id res chain seq x y z
N MET A 1 -37.81 9.80 54.89
CA MET A 1 -38.52 9.07 55.97
C MET A 1 -39.80 8.57 55.32
N LEU A 2 -40.02 7.35 54.85
CA LEU A 2 -39.55 5.96 55.01
C LEU A 2 -39.93 5.25 53.67
N SER A 3 -39.47 4.09 53.20
CA SER A 3 -38.26 3.26 53.29
C SER A 3 -38.54 1.95 52.52
N ARG A 4 -37.62 1.52 51.62
CA ARG A 4 -37.29 0.12 51.20
C ARG A 4 -38.42 -0.76 50.61
N VAL A 5 -38.22 -1.56 49.55
CA VAL A 5 -37.30 -2.71 49.44
C VAL A 5 -36.89 -2.97 47.96
N PHE A 6 -35.64 -3.41 47.77
CA PHE A 6 -34.95 -3.83 46.53
C PHE A 6 -35.35 -5.25 46.04
N ARG A 7 -35.45 -5.50 44.71
CA ARG A 7 -34.54 -6.34 43.85
C ARG A 7 -35.18 -6.83 42.52
N SER A 8 -34.33 -6.79 41.48
CA SER A 8 -34.24 -7.57 40.22
C SER A 8 -35.41 -7.64 39.24
N GLU A 9 -35.24 -7.08 38.04
CA GLU A 9 -35.00 -7.81 36.79
C GLU A 9 -34.59 -6.84 35.66
N LYS A 10 -33.61 -7.24 34.85
CA LYS A 10 -33.13 -6.52 33.67
C LYS A 10 -34.03 -6.88 32.49
N LEU A 11 -34.52 -5.89 31.76
CA LEU A 11 -35.11 -6.03 30.43
C LEU A 11 -34.29 -5.18 29.46
N ASP A 12 -33.73 -5.84 28.42
CA ASP A 12 -32.87 -5.25 27.38
C ASP A 12 -33.69 -4.52 26.31
N GLU A 13 -33.17 -3.37 25.85
CA GLU A 13 -33.76 -2.43 24.89
C GLU A 13 -33.89 -2.94 23.43
N ALA A 14 -33.71 -4.24 23.17
CA ALA A 14 -33.77 -4.81 21.82
C ALA A 14 -35.21 -5.05 21.28
N ASP A 15 -36.22 -5.04 22.15
CA ASP A 15 -37.59 -5.46 21.78
C ASP A 15 -38.48 -4.34 21.18
N LEU A 16 -38.03 -3.08 21.19
CA LEU A 16 -38.82 -1.95 20.70
C LEU A 16 -38.56 -1.58 19.23
N CYS A 17 -37.44 -1.98 18.62
CA CYS A 17 -37.17 -1.72 17.20
C CYS A 17 -37.82 -2.74 16.24
N GLY A 18 -38.09 -3.97 16.71
CA GLY A 18 -38.63 -5.04 15.85
C GLY A 18 -40.08 -4.83 15.41
N GLN A 19 -40.90 -4.12 16.20
CA GLN A 19 -42.32 -3.98 15.92
C GLN A 19 -42.63 -2.87 14.90
N ALA A 20 -41.72 -1.92 14.66
CA ALA A 20 -41.89 -0.87 13.65
C ALA A 20 -41.57 -1.34 12.22
N ALA A 21 -40.60 -2.25 12.06
CA ALA A 21 -40.17 -2.75 10.75
C ALA A 21 -41.18 -3.73 10.11
N ALA A 22 -41.89 -4.51 10.94
CA ALA A 22 -42.88 -5.50 10.48
C ALA A 22 -44.13 -4.85 9.85
N GLN A 23 -44.44 -3.59 10.20
CA GLN A 23 -45.61 -2.89 9.66
C GLN A 23 -45.36 -2.25 8.28
N MET A 24 -44.10 -2.00 7.90
CA MET A 24 -43.75 -1.40 6.60
C MET A 24 -43.65 -2.44 5.46
N LEU A 25 -43.38 -3.71 5.75
CA LEU A 25 -43.22 -4.77 4.74
C LEU A 25 -44.54 -5.38 4.22
N LEU A 26 -45.68 -5.09 4.86
CA LEU A 26 -46.99 -5.63 4.47
C LEU A 26 -47.66 -4.91 3.28
N GLN A 27 -47.04 -3.85 2.72
CA GLN A 27 -47.65 -3.06 1.64
C GLN A 27 -47.11 -3.29 0.22
N ASN A 28 -46.06 -4.10 0.02
CA ASN A 28 -45.53 -4.37 -1.34
C ASN A 28 -45.80 -5.81 -1.81
N LYS A 29 -47.02 -6.06 -2.28
CA LYS A 29 -47.32 -7.20 -3.16
C LYS A 29 -46.92 -6.83 -4.59
N ASN A 30 -45.94 -7.54 -5.17
CA ASN A 30 -45.97 -8.02 -6.57
C ASN A 30 -44.62 -8.61 -6.96
N LEU A 31 -44.49 -9.94 -6.98
CA LEU A 31 -43.50 -10.62 -7.83
C LEU A 31 -44.09 -11.94 -8.34
N LYS A 32 -44.19 -12.04 -9.67
CA LYS A 32 -44.75 -13.17 -10.41
C LYS A 32 -43.81 -14.38 -10.34
N VAL A 33 -44.39 -15.54 -10.04
CA VAL A 33 -43.74 -16.85 -10.08
C VAL A 33 -43.52 -17.28 -11.54
N ILE A 34 -42.27 -17.51 -11.94
CA ILE A 34 -41.95 -18.26 -13.17
C ILE A 34 -41.71 -19.72 -12.77
N LYS A 35 -42.61 -20.62 -13.20
CA LYS A 35 -42.40 -22.07 -13.20
C LYS A 35 -41.80 -22.48 -14.55
N LYS A 36 -40.70 -23.21 -14.55
CA LYS A 36 -40.28 -24.16 -15.61
C LYS A 36 -39.40 -25.24 -14.96
N GLU A 37 -39.97 -26.42 -14.72
CA GLU A 37 -39.91 -27.64 -15.56
C GLU A 37 -38.59 -28.41 -15.43
N LYS A 38 -38.71 -29.61 -14.84
CA LYS A 38 -37.68 -30.65 -14.79
C LYS A 38 -37.44 -31.16 -16.20
N ASN A 39 -36.20 -31.14 -16.67
CA ASN A 39 -35.74 -32.14 -17.63
C ASN A 39 -34.30 -32.56 -17.32
N SER A 40 -34.12 -33.87 -17.33
CA SER A 40 -32.93 -34.63 -17.02
C SER A 40 -31.94 -34.62 -18.18
N GLN A 41 -30.77 -34.01 -17.99
CA GLN A 41 -29.49 -34.34 -18.64
C GLN A 41 -28.36 -33.53 -17.96
N LYS A 42 -27.20 -34.15 -17.74
CA LYS A 42 -26.02 -33.54 -17.07
C LYS A 42 -25.59 -32.24 -17.79
N PRO A 43 -25.37 -31.13 -17.07
CA PRO A 43 -24.52 -30.05 -17.57
C PRO A 43 -23.16 -30.08 -16.87
N GLY A 44 -22.09 -30.07 -17.66
CA GLY A 44 -20.81 -29.53 -17.18
C GLY A 44 -21.01 -28.05 -16.84
N VAL A 45 -20.38 -27.60 -15.77
CA VAL A 45 -20.49 -26.21 -15.30
C VAL A 45 -19.78 -25.29 -16.30
N ASP A 46 -20.52 -24.40 -16.96
CA ASP A 46 -19.93 -23.30 -17.72
C ASP A 46 -19.74 -22.09 -16.79
N ILE A 47 -18.49 -21.89 -16.37
CA ILE A 47 -18.08 -20.77 -15.48
C ILE A 47 -18.37 -19.40 -16.14
N GLY A 48 -18.49 -19.35 -17.47
CA GLY A 48 -18.84 -18.14 -18.21
C GLY A 48 -20.26 -17.64 -17.93
N GLU A 49 -21.24 -18.54 -17.80
CA GLU A 49 -22.63 -18.18 -17.49
C GLU A 49 -22.76 -17.64 -16.05
N ILE A 50 -22.02 -18.20 -15.09
CA ILE A 50 -21.99 -17.73 -13.71
C ILE A 50 -21.39 -16.32 -13.63
N LYS A 51 -20.27 -16.07 -14.34
CA LYS A 51 -19.68 -14.73 -14.42
C LYS A 51 -20.63 -13.72 -15.07
N SER A 52 -21.35 -14.09 -16.14
CA SER A 52 -22.29 -13.21 -16.82
C SER A 52 -23.49 -12.84 -15.93
N ALA A 53 -24.02 -13.80 -15.17
CA ALA A 53 -25.14 -13.57 -14.26
C ALA A 53 -24.78 -12.62 -13.10
N VAL A 54 -23.53 -12.69 -12.61
CA VAL A 54 -22.99 -11.79 -11.56
C VAL A 54 -22.70 -10.39 -12.09
N LEU A 55 -22.30 -10.27 -13.36
CA LEU A 55 -22.06 -8.97 -14.02
C LEU A 55 -23.37 -8.24 -14.36
N ASP A 56 -24.42 -8.96 -14.77
CA ASP A 56 -25.72 -8.36 -15.09
C ASP A 56 -26.48 -7.83 -13.86
N SER A 57 -26.30 -8.44 -12.69
CA SER A 57 -26.82 -7.89 -11.42
C SER A 57 -26.11 -6.59 -11.00
N ASN A 58 -24.84 -6.42 -11.41
CA ASN A 58 -24.04 -5.24 -11.07
C ASN A 58 -24.43 -3.98 -11.87
N LYS A 59 -24.94 -4.14 -13.11
CA LYS A 59 -25.40 -3.00 -13.93
C LYS A 59 -26.61 -2.25 -13.35
N ASN A 60 -27.41 -2.91 -12.51
CA ASN A 60 -28.60 -2.30 -11.91
C ASN A 60 -28.33 -1.61 -10.55
N PHE A 61 -27.11 -1.66 -10.03
CA PHE A 61 -26.77 -1.19 -8.67
C PHE A 61 -25.97 0.12 -8.61
N GLN A 62 -25.69 0.79 -9.75
CA GLN A 62 -24.87 2.00 -9.79
C GLN A 62 -25.56 3.31 -9.39
N THR A 63 -26.77 3.27 -8.85
CA THR A 63 -27.46 4.47 -8.36
C THR A 63 -28.20 4.18 -7.06
N GLU A 64 -27.49 4.34 -5.94
CA GLU A 64 -27.90 5.14 -4.76
C GLU A 64 -27.07 4.75 -3.54
N LEU A 65 -26.53 5.77 -2.86
CA LEU A 65 -25.89 5.67 -1.55
C LEU A 65 -26.85 5.03 -0.54
N LEU A 66 -26.42 3.96 0.12
CA LEU A 66 -26.45 3.76 1.58
C LEU A 66 -26.09 2.31 1.90
N GLN A 67 -25.42 2.11 3.03
CA GLN A 67 -25.10 0.82 3.62
C GLN A 67 -26.36 -0.06 3.74
N GLU A 68 -26.58 -0.98 2.80
CA GLU A 68 -27.59 -2.03 2.94
C GLU A 68 -26.91 -3.38 3.16
N VAL A 69 -27.18 -3.92 4.35
CA VAL A 69 -26.94 -5.31 4.76
C VAL A 69 -27.38 -6.25 3.65
N LEU A 70 -26.49 -7.10 3.15
CA LEU A 70 -26.86 -8.24 2.28
C LEU A 70 -28.01 -9.01 2.95
N PRO A 71 -29.22 -9.07 2.36
CA PRO A 71 -30.29 -9.85 2.96
C PRO A 71 -29.86 -11.31 2.95
N GLU A 72 -30.06 -11.98 4.08
CA GLU A 72 -29.82 -13.40 4.38
C GLU A 72 -30.29 -14.39 3.28
N ASN A 73 -31.15 -13.92 2.37
CA ASN A 73 -31.70 -14.65 1.24
C ASN A 73 -30.80 -14.82 0.01
N GLU A 74 -29.81 -13.97 -0.27
CA GLU A 74 -28.99 -14.09 -1.50
C GLU A 74 -27.79 -15.04 -1.34
N VAL A 75 -27.09 -15.00 -0.20
CA VAL A 75 -26.02 -15.96 0.13
C VAL A 75 -26.55 -17.40 0.18
N SER A 76 -27.76 -17.59 0.72
CA SER A 76 -28.43 -18.91 0.74
C SER A 76 -28.82 -19.41 -0.66
N LYS A 77 -29.05 -18.53 -1.64
CA LYS A 77 -29.29 -18.92 -3.04
C LYS A 77 -28.01 -19.31 -3.75
N LEU A 78 -26.91 -18.57 -3.55
CA LEU A 78 -25.58 -18.90 -4.08
C LEU A 78 -25.08 -20.25 -3.56
N LEU A 79 -25.18 -20.50 -2.25
CA LEU A 79 -24.78 -21.76 -1.63
C LEU A 79 -25.61 -22.98 -2.12
N LYS A 80 -26.83 -22.76 -2.63
CA LYS A 80 -27.67 -23.83 -3.21
C LYS A 80 -27.29 -24.19 -4.64
N GLN A 81 -26.49 -23.36 -5.33
CA GLN A 81 -26.03 -23.62 -6.69
C GLN A 81 -24.77 -24.51 -6.74
N ILE A 82 -24.11 -24.74 -5.59
CA ILE A 82 -22.89 -25.56 -5.50
C ILE A 82 -23.26 -27.04 -5.58
N PRO A 83 -22.79 -27.78 -6.61
CA PRO A 83 -23.02 -29.21 -6.72
C PRO A 83 -22.29 -29.99 -5.61
N ASN A 84 -22.86 -31.09 -5.16
CA ASN A 84 -22.06 -32.07 -4.41
C ASN A 84 -21.05 -32.71 -5.38
N GLY A 85 -19.77 -32.75 -5.01
CA GLY A 85 -18.72 -33.21 -5.93
C GLY A 85 -17.36 -33.40 -5.28
N THR A 86 -16.43 -33.87 -6.11
CA THR A 86 -15.01 -33.98 -5.77
C THR A 86 -14.28 -32.79 -6.40
N TYR A 87 -13.59 -32.01 -5.57
CA TYR A 87 -12.89 -30.80 -5.99
C TYR A 87 -11.39 -30.96 -5.73
N ASN A 88 -10.57 -30.38 -6.61
CA ASN A 88 -9.15 -30.23 -6.34
C ASN A 88 -8.88 -28.97 -5.50
N LEU A 89 -7.67 -28.88 -4.94
CA LEU A 89 -7.29 -27.84 -3.98
C LEU A 89 -7.33 -26.42 -4.58
N LYS A 90 -7.09 -26.30 -5.90
CA LYS A 90 -7.14 -25.03 -6.62
C LYS A 90 -8.58 -24.55 -6.81
N GLU A 91 -9.47 -25.44 -7.25
CA GLU A 91 -10.90 -25.15 -7.43
C GLU A 91 -11.59 -24.76 -6.12
N LEU A 92 -11.19 -25.40 -5.01
CA LEU A 92 -11.71 -25.08 -3.68
C LEU A 92 -11.26 -23.70 -3.19
N ASN A 93 -10.02 -23.29 -3.51
CA ASN A 93 -9.49 -21.99 -3.12
C ASN A 93 -10.07 -20.85 -3.96
N GLU A 94 -10.20 -21.01 -5.28
CA GLU A 94 -10.89 -20.02 -6.14
C GLU A 94 -12.33 -19.80 -5.64
N PHE A 95 -12.98 -20.84 -5.14
CA PHE A 95 -14.31 -20.74 -4.53
C PHE A 95 -14.33 -19.98 -3.19
N LEU A 96 -13.32 -20.18 -2.33
CA LEU A 96 -13.20 -19.48 -1.05
C LEU A 96 -12.84 -18.00 -1.24
N GLU A 97 -11.98 -17.69 -2.20
CA GLU A 97 -11.62 -16.31 -2.56
C GLU A 97 -12.84 -15.52 -3.06
N ILE A 98 -13.67 -16.11 -3.93
CA ILE A 98 -14.91 -15.47 -4.40
C ILE A 98 -15.86 -15.17 -3.23
N LEU A 99 -15.92 -16.05 -2.22
CA LEU A 99 -16.76 -15.86 -1.03
C LEU A 99 -16.19 -14.82 -0.06
N GLU A 100 -14.87 -14.73 0.08
CA GLU A 100 -14.19 -13.73 0.91
C GLU A 100 -14.27 -12.33 0.27
N GLU A 101 -14.18 -12.22 -1.07
CA GLU A 101 -14.36 -10.94 -1.78
C GLU A 101 -15.78 -10.35 -1.66
N HIS A 102 -16.81 -11.20 -1.48
CA HIS A 102 -18.21 -10.75 -1.45
C HIS A 102 -18.80 -10.59 -0.03
N ILE A 103 -18.07 -11.02 1.02
CA ILE A 103 -18.57 -11.00 2.40
C ILE A 103 -17.47 -10.45 3.33
N GLU A 104 -17.33 -9.13 3.37
CA GLU A 104 -16.50 -8.49 4.38
C GLU A 104 -17.11 -8.62 5.78
N GLY A 105 -16.29 -9.05 6.74
CA GLY A 105 -16.46 -8.73 8.16
C GLY A 105 -17.58 -9.45 8.92
N ILE A 106 -17.18 -10.32 9.86
CA ILE A 106 -17.96 -10.77 11.04
C ILE A 106 -19.17 -11.69 10.76
N TRP A 107 -19.82 -11.62 9.59
CA TRP A 107 -20.96 -12.47 9.22
C TRP A 107 -20.59 -13.86 8.68
N PHE A 108 -19.29 -14.12 8.52
CA PHE A 108 -18.77 -15.44 8.12
C PHE A 108 -19.01 -16.52 9.19
N CYS A 109 -19.26 -16.12 10.44
CA CYS A 109 -19.39 -17.04 11.58
C CYS A 109 -20.82 -17.54 11.82
N THR A 110 -21.85 -16.90 11.25
CA THR A 110 -23.25 -17.23 11.55
C THR A 110 -23.96 -18.00 10.44
N ASN A 111 -23.53 -17.91 9.18
CA ASN A 111 -24.25 -18.54 8.06
C ASN A 111 -23.45 -19.53 7.20
N PHE A 112 -22.27 -19.99 7.67
CA PHE A 112 -21.65 -21.23 7.19
C PHE A 112 -22.38 -22.49 7.72
N GLU A 113 -23.70 -22.40 7.81
CA GLU A 113 -24.58 -23.52 8.09
C GLU A 113 -24.82 -24.28 6.79
N LYS A 114 -24.16 -25.45 6.64
CA LYS A 114 -24.54 -26.63 5.81
C LYS A 114 -23.59 -27.13 4.71
N CYS A 115 -22.30 -26.77 4.68
CA CYS A 115 -21.33 -27.49 3.82
C CYS A 115 -20.05 -27.83 4.61
N ILE A 116 -19.79 -29.13 4.83
CA ILE A 116 -18.53 -29.63 5.39
C ILE A 116 -17.82 -30.45 4.32
N ILE A 117 -16.51 -30.23 4.20
CA ILE A 117 -15.59 -30.94 3.32
C ILE A 117 -15.11 -32.17 4.10
N ASP A 118 -15.50 -33.36 3.66
CA ASP A 118 -15.06 -34.60 4.31
C ASP A 118 -13.78 -35.14 3.66
N LYS A 119 -12.95 -35.72 4.52
CA LYS A 119 -11.60 -36.27 4.39
C LYS A 119 -10.98 -36.43 2.98
N LYS A 120 -9.69 -36.08 2.92
CA LYS A 120 -8.69 -36.43 1.89
C LYS A 120 -8.92 -37.84 1.33
N ILE A 121 -9.23 -37.96 0.04
CA ILE A 121 -9.05 -39.21 -0.72
C ILE A 121 -7.55 -39.30 -1.06
N ASP A 122 -6.98 -40.50 -1.05
CA ASP A 122 -5.52 -40.75 -1.16
C ASP A 122 -4.83 -40.14 -2.40
N ASP A 123 -5.59 -39.59 -3.35
CA ASP A 123 -5.16 -38.94 -4.59
C ASP A 123 -5.05 -37.40 -4.54
N GLY A 124 -5.35 -36.76 -3.40
CA GLY A 124 -5.26 -35.30 -3.26
C GLY A 124 -6.54 -34.52 -3.59
N THR A 125 -7.69 -35.20 -3.70
CA THR A 125 -8.99 -34.58 -3.92
C THR A 125 -9.87 -34.53 -2.65
N PHE A 126 -10.85 -33.61 -2.62
CA PHE A 126 -11.74 -33.37 -1.48
C PHE A 126 -13.20 -33.61 -1.86
N LYS A 127 -13.99 -34.23 -0.95
CA LYS A 127 -15.40 -34.54 -1.19
C LYS A 127 -16.32 -33.69 -0.33
N ILE A 128 -17.33 -33.06 -0.93
CA ILE A 128 -18.28 -32.19 -0.20
C ILE A 128 -19.61 -32.94 0.03
N GLN A 129 -20.07 -33.02 1.28
CA GLN A 129 -21.40 -33.56 1.67
C GLN A 129 -22.10 -32.68 2.72
N LYS A 130 -23.44 -32.68 2.73
CA LYS A 130 -24.29 -31.84 3.62
C LYS A 130 -24.79 -32.64 4.84
N TYR A 131 -24.53 -32.17 6.07
CA TYR A 131 -25.02 -32.77 7.32
C TYR A 131 -25.36 -31.74 8.43
N ASP A 132 -26.11 -32.19 9.46
CA ASP A 132 -26.82 -31.37 10.47
C ASP A 132 -26.06 -31.14 11.80
N LYS A 133 -26.28 -29.94 12.37
CA LYS A 133 -26.04 -29.32 13.70
C LYS A 133 -25.01 -29.81 14.75
N TYR A 134 -24.33 -30.96 14.63
CA TYR A 134 -23.36 -31.44 15.64
C TYR A 134 -21.88 -31.36 15.20
N GLU A 135 -21.58 -30.65 14.11
CA GLU A 135 -20.25 -30.65 13.47
C GLU A 135 -19.54 -29.29 13.40
N VAL A 136 -20.02 -28.28 14.14
CA VAL A 136 -19.45 -26.92 14.16
C VAL A 136 -18.03 -26.87 14.73
N GLU A 137 -17.73 -27.70 15.72
CA GLU A 137 -16.40 -27.75 16.35
C GLU A 137 -15.38 -28.46 15.44
N LYS A 138 -15.79 -29.55 14.78
CA LYS A 138 -14.99 -30.24 13.75
C LYS A 138 -14.73 -29.37 12.51
N ALA A 139 -15.69 -28.56 12.07
CA ALA A 139 -15.49 -27.64 10.95
C ALA A 139 -14.52 -26.49 11.30
N ARG A 140 -14.56 -25.98 12.55
CA ARG A 140 -13.56 -25.02 13.05
C ARG A 140 -12.18 -25.65 13.16
N GLU A 141 -12.09 -26.89 13.66
CA GLU A 141 -10.84 -27.65 13.68
C GLU A 141 -10.31 -27.91 12.27
N LEU A 142 -11.17 -28.28 11.31
CA LEU A 142 -10.76 -28.46 9.91
C LEU A 142 -10.33 -27.14 9.25
N LYS A 143 -11.05 -26.04 9.46
CA LYS A 143 -10.65 -24.70 8.97
C LYS A 143 -9.30 -24.29 9.56
N SER A 144 -9.10 -24.54 10.86
CA SER A 144 -7.83 -24.33 11.55
C SER A 144 -6.73 -25.23 10.97
N LEU A 145 -7.01 -26.51 10.72
CA LEU A 145 -6.05 -27.49 10.21
C LEU A 145 -5.67 -27.23 8.74
N ILE A 146 -6.66 -26.94 7.89
CA ILE A 146 -6.48 -26.56 6.48
C ILE A 146 -5.72 -25.24 6.41
N GLY A 147 -6.15 -24.23 7.18
CA GLY A 147 -5.46 -22.94 7.26
C GLY A 147 -4.01 -23.09 7.75
N THR A 148 -3.76 -23.94 8.75
CA THR A 148 -2.41 -24.20 9.27
C THR A 148 -1.54 -24.94 8.25
N LYS A 149 -2.10 -25.95 7.57
CA LYS A 149 -1.37 -26.73 6.57
C LYS A 149 -1.07 -25.91 5.32
N TRP A 150 -2.03 -25.14 4.84
CA TRP A 150 -1.86 -24.23 3.71
C TRP A 150 -0.86 -23.13 4.03
N LYS A 151 -0.91 -22.51 5.22
CA LYS A 151 0.13 -21.56 5.66
C LYS A 151 1.52 -22.19 5.64
N LYS A 152 1.67 -23.43 6.11
CA LYS A 152 2.94 -24.16 6.05
C LYS A 152 3.39 -24.45 4.61
N GLU A 153 2.47 -24.73 3.69
CA GLU A 153 2.78 -24.95 2.28
C GLU A 153 3.19 -23.64 1.60
N GLN A 154 2.48 -22.53 1.86
CA GLN A 154 2.84 -21.19 1.40
C GLN A 154 4.19 -20.74 1.95
N GLU A 155 4.44 -20.90 3.25
CA GLU A 155 5.74 -20.61 3.88
C GLU A 155 6.87 -21.42 3.25
N LYS A 156 6.60 -22.68 2.86
CA LYS A 156 7.59 -23.55 2.21
C LYS A 156 7.88 -23.09 0.78
N GLU A 157 6.86 -22.74 0.01
CA GLU A 157 7.00 -22.21 -1.35
C GLU A 157 7.73 -20.86 -1.33
N GLU A 158 7.34 -19.96 -0.44
CA GLU A 158 7.94 -18.64 -0.28
C GLU A 158 9.40 -18.76 0.15
N LYS A 159 9.72 -19.65 1.09
CA LYS A 159 11.11 -19.95 1.47
C LYS A 159 11.93 -20.49 0.29
N ALA A 160 11.32 -21.31 -0.57
CA ALA A 160 11.99 -21.82 -1.77
C ALA A 160 12.21 -20.72 -2.82
N LEU A 161 11.26 -19.80 -2.99
CA LEU A 161 11.42 -18.61 -3.83
C LEU A 161 12.54 -17.72 -3.29
N TRP A 162 12.54 -17.43 -1.99
CA TRP A 162 13.57 -16.64 -1.32
C TRP A 162 14.98 -17.23 -1.53
N GLN A 163 15.15 -18.53 -1.33
CA GLN A 163 16.46 -19.18 -1.49
C GLN A 163 17.01 -19.11 -2.92
N LYS A 164 16.13 -18.98 -3.93
CA LYS A 164 16.52 -18.87 -5.35
C LYS A 164 16.69 -17.43 -5.81
N ALA A 165 16.00 -16.49 -5.16
CA ALA A 165 15.95 -15.10 -5.59
C ALA A 165 17.29 -14.39 -5.40
N CYS A 166 17.60 -13.50 -6.35
CA CYS A 166 18.78 -12.65 -6.30
C CYS A 166 18.69 -11.65 -5.14
N CYS A 167 19.85 -11.12 -4.71
CA CYS A 167 19.93 -10.18 -3.58
C CYS A 167 18.99 -8.98 -3.72
N VAL A 168 18.96 -8.34 -4.90
CA VAL A 168 18.09 -7.18 -5.17
C VAL A 168 16.62 -7.52 -4.95
N THR A 169 16.14 -8.65 -5.48
CA THR A 169 14.74 -9.07 -5.33
C THR A 169 14.41 -9.39 -3.86
N ARG A 170 15.32 -10.08 -3.16
CA ARG A 170 15.18 -10.35 -1.72
C ARG A 170 15.09 -9.05 -0.91
N LEU A 171 15.95 -8.08 -1.20
CA LEU A 171 15.95 -6.77 -0.55
C LEU A 171 14.62 -6.05 -0.74
N VAL A 172 14.12 -5.95 -1.98
CA VAL A 172 12.82 -5.30 -2.26
C VAL A 172 11.68 -6.02 -1.55
N ALA A 173 11.66 -7.35 -1.55
CA ALA A 173 10.63 -8.14 -0.88
C ALA A 173 10.60 -7.88 0.64
N SER A 174 11.77 -7.79 1.27
CA SER A 174 11.89 -7.43 2.69
C SER A 174 11.56 -5.96 2.96
N SER A 175 11.96 -5.05 2.06
CA SER A 175 11.66 -3.62 2.15
C SER A 175 10.15 -3.34 2.08
N VAL A 176 9.39 -4.05 1.25
CA VAL A 176 7.92 -3.96 1.20
C VAL A 176 7.32 -4.27 2.58
N ARG A 177 7.62 -5.44 3.13
CA ARG A 177 7.06 -5.89 4.42
C ARG A 177 7.46 -5.02 5.61
N VAL A 178 8.72 -4.58 5.64
CA VAL A 178 9.18 -3.73 6.74
C VAL A 178 8.58 -2.32 6.64
N SER A 179 8.37 -1.80 5.43
CA SER A 179 7.71 -0.50 5.23
C SER A 179 6.22 -0.51 5.65
N GLU A 180 5.50 -1.62 5.41
CA GLU A 180 4.14 -1.82 5.89
C GLU A 180 4.08 -1.84 7.43
N THR A 181 5.04 -2.55 8.04
CA THR A 181 5.17 -2.62 9.50
C THR A 181 5.45 -1.24 10.09
N ALA A 182 6.37 -0.50 9.49
CA ALA A 182 6.67 0.88 9.84
C ALA A 182 5.45 1.81 9.68
N GLY A 183 4.70 1.69 8.59
CA GLY A 183 3.47 2.45 8.37
C GLY A 183 2.38 2.17 9.42
N ASN A 184 2.21 0.91 9.82
CA ASN A 184 1.31 0.53 10.91
C ASN A 184 1.73 1.12 12.26
N LEU A 185 3.04 1.18 12.52
CA LEU A 185 3.59 1.81 13.72
C LEU A 185 3.35 3.32 13.73
N ILE A 186 3.56 3.99 12.58
CA ILE A 186 3.24 5.42 12.39
C ILE A 186 1.76 5.68 12.70
N LYS A 187 0.85 4.84 12.17
CA LYS A 187 -0.58 4.91 12.47
C LYS A 187 -0.89 4.74 13.95
N SER A 188 -0.32 3.70 14.58
CA SER A 188 -0.54 3.40 15.99
C SER A 188 -0.12 4.56 16.90
N ILE A 189 1.03 5.18 16.61
CA ILE A 189 1.55 6.33 17.37
C ILE A 189 0.66 7.57 17.18
N MET A 190 0.19 7.83 15.95
CA MET A 190 -0.77 8.90 15.69
C MET A 190 -2.06 8.72 16.49
N THR A 191 -2.63 7.51 16.51
CA THR A 191 -3.82 7.20 17.31
C THR A 191 -3.57 7.34 18.82
N GLY A 192 -2.33 7.11 19.28
CA GLY A 192 -1.91 7.34 20.66
C GLY A 192 -1.87 8.81 21.10
N GLY A 193 -1.79 9.76 20.16
CA GLY A 193 -1.90 11.20 20.39
C GLY A 193 -0.65 11.91 20.94
N ASP A 194 0.22 11.23 21.69
CA ASP A 194 1.52 11.77 22.12
C ASP A 194 2.62 11.43 21.11
N LEU A 195 2.87 12.36 20.18
CA LEU A 195 3.88 12.21 19.13
C LEU A 195 5.32 12.42 19.62
N LYS A 196 5.54 12.88 20.87
CA LYS A 196 6.87 13.21 21.42
C LYS A 196 7.74 14.00 20.41
N ILE A 197 7.20 15.13 19.95
CA ILE A 197 7.83 15.97 18.92
C ILE A 197 9.08 16.65 19.50
N ILE A 198 10.19 16.54 18.78
CA ILE A 198 11.46 17.22 19.06
C ILE A 198 11.74 18.15 17.88
N ASP A 199 12.13 19.39 18.14
CA ASP A 199 12.66 20.30 17.12
C ASP A 199 14.19 20.23 17.17
N LYS A 200 14.81 19.80 16.07
CA LYS A 200 16.25 19.63 15.88
C LYS A 200 16.92 20.90 15.32
N SER A 201 16.16 21.98 15.11
CA SER A 201 16.69 23.17 14.45
C SER A 201 17.65 23.97 15.32
N ASP A 202 18.84 24.25 14.79
CA ASP A 202 19.81 25.15 15.41
C ASP A 202 19.65 26.61 14.94
N ASN A 203 18.94 26.84 13.81
CA ASN A 203 18.95 28.10 13.06
C ASN A 203 17.55 28.70 12.79
N GLY A 204 16.49 28.24 13.48
CA GLY A 204 15.15 28.85 13.41
C GLY A 204 14.24 28.42 12.24
N GLN A 205 14.69 27.52 11.35
CA GLN A 205 13.80 26.74 10.47
C GLN A 205 13.46 25.42 11.15
N ALA A 206 12.20 25.21 11.49
CA ALA A 206 11.76 24.01 12.23
C ALA A 206 12.19 22.72 11.52
N ASP A 207 12.94 21.88 12.23
CA ASP A 207 13.40 20.55 11.77
C ASP A 207 12.83 19.52 12.74
N LEU A 208 11.60 19.09 12.48
CA LEU A 208 10.82 18.30 13.43
C LEU A 208 11.20 16.83 13.37
N GLN A 209 11.03 16.16 14.50
CA GLN A 209 11.25 14.73 14.67
C GLN A 209 10.17 14.18 15.61
N THR A 210 9.65 12.98 15.35
CA THR A 210 8.56 12.39 16.15
C THR A 210 8.89 10.98 16.65
N GLU A 211 8.12 10.46 17.59
CA GLU A 211 8.24 9.07 18.02
C GLU A 211 7.97 8.09 16.87
N ALA A 212 7.06 8.46 15.97
CA ALA A 212 6.74 7.67 14.80
C ALA A 212 7.95 7.52 13.89
N GLY A 213 8.67 8.61 13.63
CA GLY A 213 9.92 8.61 12.88
C GLY A 213 10.98 7.71 13.51
N ARG A 214 11.28 7.91 14.80
CA ARG A 214 12.28 7.11 15.54
C ARG A 214 11.96 5.62 15.54
N SER A 215 10.69 5.29 15.78
CA SER A 215 10.26 3.90 15.91
C SER A 215 10.23 3.22 14.53
N SER A 216 9.83 3.96 13.49
CA SER A 216 9.89 3.53 12.09
C SER A 216 11.33 3.26 11.65
N GLN A 217 12.26 4.16 11.94
CA GLN A 217 13.68 3.98 11.67
C GLN A 217 14.22 2.71 12.33
N LEU A 218 14.00 2.56 13.65
CA LEU A 218 14.49 1.40 14.39
C LEU A 218 13.90 0.09 13.83
N CYS A 219 12.62 0.10 13.48
CA CYS A 219 11.96 -1.04 12.85
C CYS A 219 12.63 -1.41 11.52
N ILE A 220 12.87 -0.43 10.64
CA ILE A 220 13.46 -0.66 9.31
C ILE A 220 14.91 -1.12 9.42
N GLU A 221 15.73 -0.39 10.16
CA GLU A 221 17.16 -0.69 10.32
C GLU A 221 17.36 -2.06 10.95
N HIS A 222 16.69 -2.35 12.07
CA HIS A 222 16.89 -3.60 12.78
C HIS A 222 16.42 -4.81 11.96
N SER A 223 15.24 -4.72 11.35
CA SER A 223 14.69 -5.83 10.55
C SER A 223 15.55 -6.14 9.33
N LEU A 224 16.00 -5.12 8.60
CA LEU A 224 16.84 -5.33 7.42
C LEU A 224 18.23 -5.82 7.81
N GLN A 225 18.85 -5.24 8.84
CA GLN A 225 20.17 -5.69 9.29
C GLN A 225 20.14 -7.13 9.80
N GLU A 226 19.15 -7.50 10.63
CA GLU A 226 19.01 -8.87 11.12
C GLU A 226 18.78 -9.86 9.96
N LYS A 227 17.88 -9.52 9.03
CA LYS A 227 17.53 -10.38 7.89
C LYS A 227 18.70 -10.66 6.95
N PHE A 228 19.60 -9.69 6.81
CA PHE A 228 20.77 -9.74 5.93
C PHE A 228 22.09 -9.76 6.72
N GLN A 229 22.07 -10.37 7.91
CA GLN A 229 23.26 -10.73 8.70
C GLN A 229 24.22 -9.55 9.00
N ASN A 230 23.70 -8.33 9.07
CA ASN A 230 24.43 -7.08 9.28
C ASN A 230 25.42 -6.70 8.16
N GLU A 231 25.21 -7.19 6.94
CA GLU A 231 26.07 -6.90 5.78
C GLU A 231 25.65 -5.63 5.03
N LEU A 232 24.46 -5.10 5.32
CA LEU A 232 23.89 -3.98 4.56
C LEU A 232 24.45 -2.64 4.99
N LYS A 233 24.75 -1.81 3.98
CA LYS A 233 25.04 -0.39 4.19
C LYS A 233 23.76 0.43 4.13
N ILE A 234 23.19 0.72 5.28
CA ILE A 234 21.96 1.53 5.42
C ILE A 234 22.34 2.94 5.89
N ILE A 235 21.88 3.96 5.16
CA ILE A 235 22.01 5.38 5.50
C ILE A 235 20.60 5.93 5.69
N VAL A 236 20.32 6.42 6.89
CA VAL A 236 18.99 6.90 7.28
C VAL A 236 19.07 8.38 7.66
N GLU A 237 17.95 9.08 7.51
CA GLU A 237 17.77 10.37 8.19
C GLU A 237 18.10 10.20 9.68
N LYS A 238 19.18 10.81 10.16
CA LYS A 238 19.60 10.64 11.55
C LYS A 238 18.61 11.31 12.50
N GLU A 239 17.73 10.50 13.05
CA GLU A 239 16.85 10.85 14.15
C GLU A 239 17.58 10.73 15.50
N VAL A 240 17.50 11.75 16.36
CA VAL A 240 18.11 11.70 17.69
C VAL A 240 17.35 10.63 18.50
N PRO A 241 18.01 9.61 19.07
CA PRO A 241 17.34 8.62 19.90
C PRO A 241 16.71 9.34 21.10
N SER A 242 15.40 9.20 21.30
CA SER A 242 14.80 9.60 22.57
C SER A 242 15.43 8.73 23.67
N LYS A 243 15.80 9.33 24.80
CA LYS A 243 16.05 8.53 26.00
C LYS A 243 14.74 7.79 26.27
N VAL A 244 14.82 6.45 26.20
CA VAL A 244 13.75 5.44 26.35
C VAL A 244 13.25 4.87 25.02
N PRO A 245 13.83 3.77 24.52
CA PRO A 245 13.01 2.72 23.96
C PRO A 245 12.34 2.03 25.14
N ASN A 246 11.02 2.17 25.28
CA ASN A 246 10.31 1.41 26.29
C ASN A 246 10.52 -0.07 25.98
N LYS A 247 10.86 -0.83 27.01
CA LYS A 247 11.45 -2.18 27.03
C LYS A 247 10.62 -3.31 26.42
N GLU A 248 9.61 -3.00 25.62
CA GLU A 248 8.75 -3.97 24.94
C GLU A 248 8.39 -3.43 23.55
N LEU A 249 9.43 -3.08 22.78
CA LEU A 249 9.35 -3.11 21.33
C LEU A 249 8.87 -4.53 20.97
N PRO A 250 7.62 -4.72 20.50
CA PRO A 250 6.99 -6.03 20.54
C PRO A 250 7.81 -7.04 19.78
N THR A 251 7.91 -8.24 20.33
CA THR A 251 8.51 -9.48 19.79
C THR A 251 7.88 -9.96 18.46
N VAL A 252 7.34 -9.04 17.66
CA VAL A 252 6.53 -9.20 16.45
C VAL A 252 7.40 -9.13 15.17
N TRP A 253 8.70 -8.84 15.27
CA TRP A 253 9.64 -8.77 14.11
C TRP A 253 9.89 -10.09 13.36
N ASN A 254 9.20 -11.19 13.70
CA ASN A 254 9.41 -12.51 13.10
C ASN A 254 8.42 -12.88 11.98
N PHE A 255 7.54 -11.99 11.54
CA PHE A 255 6.61 -12.32 10.45
C PHE A 255 7.23 -12.00 9.08
N CYS A 256 7.59 -13.06 8.36
CA CYS A 256 7.84 -13.14 6.92
C CYS A 256 8.10 -11.79 6.23
N LEU A 257 9.36 -11.33 6.29
CA LEU A 257 9.90 -10.26 5.40
C LEU A 257 10.03 -10.73 3.93
N GLN A 258 9.11 -11.59 3.51
CA GLN A 258 9.02 -12.11 2.17
C GLN A 258 7.69 -11.57 1.61
N PHE A 259 7.78 -10.98 0.44
CA PHE A 259 6.64 -10.53 -0.33
C PHE A 259 6.66 -11.35 -1.61
N ARG A 260 5.82 -12.38 -1.64
CA ARG A 260 5.81 -13.42 -2.65
C ARG A 260 5.77 -12.83 -4.07
N GLU A 261 4.94 -11.83 -4.30
CA GLU A 261 4.75 -11.19 -5.60
C GLU A 261 6.05 -10.55 -6.12
N VAL A 262 6.87 -9.97 -5.23
CA VAL A 262 8.21 -9.46 -5.60
C VAL A 262 9.13 -10.63 -5.93
N LEU A 263 9.15 -11.69 -5.11
CA LEU A 263 10.01 -12.85 -5.32
C LEU A 263 9.70 -13.57 -6.65
N GLU A 264 8.43 -13.62 -7.06
CA GLU A 264 8.02 -14.18 -8.36
C GLU A 264 8.54 -13.36 -9.56
N MET A 265 8.83 -12.08 -9.36
CA MET A 265 9.42 -11.23 -10.41
C MET A 265 10.94 -11.43 -10.58
N ASP A 266 11.61 -12.25 -9.75
CA ASP A 266 13.07 -12.47 -9.85
C ASP A 266 13.50 -12.97 -11.24
N SER A 267 12.64 -13.77 -11.89
CA SER A 267 12.88 -14.26 -13.26
C SER A 267 13.05 -13.13 -14.28
N LYS A 268 12.40 -11.98 -14.06
CA LYS A 268 12.45 -10.78 -14.91
C LYS A 268 13.61 -9.84 -14.55
N LEU A 269 14.37 -10.13 -13.49
CA LEU A 269 15.47 -9.27 -13.07
C LEU A 269 16.52 -9.13 -14.19
N PRO A 270 16.94 -7.90 -14.55
CA PRO A 270 17.98 -7.69 -15.56
C PRO A 270 19.29 -8.38 -15.18
N GLU A 271 20.01 -8.90 -16.18
CA GLU A 271 21.26 -9.67 -15.95
C GLU A 271 22.31 -8.87 -15.16
N LYS A 272 22.43 -7.57 -15.45
CA LYS A 272 23.32 -6.65 -14.73
C LYS A 272 23.06 -6.54 -13.22
N TYR A 273 21.90 -7.00 -12.72
CA TYR A 273 21.53 -6.96 -11.31
C TYR A 273 21.59 -8.33 -10.62
N ARG A 274 21.74 -9.43 -11.37
CA ARG A 274 21.74 -10.79 -10.80
C ARG A 274 22.95 -11.09 -9.94
N GLY A 275 24.11 -10.52 -10.27
CA GLY A 275 25.37 -10.73 -9.55
C GLY A 275 25.60 -9.76 -8.38
N ILE A 276 24.67 -8.85 -8.10
CA ILE A 276 24.80 -7.88 -7.01
C ILE A 276 24.68 -8.61 -5.67
N LYS A 277 25.56 -8.25 -4.74
CA LYS A 277 25.54 -8.75 -3.36
C LYS A 277 25.15 -7.67 -2.36
N GLU A 278 24.90 -8.09 -1.13
CA GLU A 278 24.53 -7.26 0.01
C GLU A 278 25.55 -6.13 0.27
N GLU A 279 26.86 -6.41 0.15
CA GLU A 279 27.93 -5.42 0.37
C GLU A 279 28.05 -4.36 -0.75
N ASP A 280 27.47 -4.64 -1.92
CA ASP A 280 27.59 -3.78 -3.10
C ASP A 280 26.58 -2.63 -3.12
N VAL A 281 25.51 -2.74 -2.32
CA VAL A 281 24.39 -1.80 -2.34
C VAL A 281 24.50 -0.74 -1.23
N VAL A 282 23.89 0.41 -1.48
CA VAL A 282 23.63 1.44 -0.49
C VAL A 282 22.12 1.60 -0.37
N ILE A 283 21.60 1.46 0.84
CA ILE A 283 20.17 1.61 1.12
C ILE A 283 19.97 2.97 1.77
N TRP A 284 19.18 3.83 1.13
CA TRP A 284 18.79 5.13 1.66
C TRP A 284 17.37 5.04 2.21
N VAL A 285 17.19 5.45 3.46
CA VAL A 285 15.89 5.35 4.15
C VAL A 285 15.45 6.71 4.66
N ASP A 286 14.22 7.08 4.32
CA ASP A 286 13.46 8.07 5.08
C ASP A 286 12.35 7.33 5.85
N PRO A 287 12.45 7.25 7.19
CA PRO A 287 11.49 6.52 7.99
C PRO A 287 10.13 7.20 8.09
N LEU A 288 10.04 8.51 7.80
CA LEU A 288 8.82 9.32 7.84
C LEU A 288 9.01 10.62 7.04
N ASP A 289 8.86 10.53 5.71
CA ASP A 289 8.76 11.68 4.82
C ASP A 289 7.43 12.40 5.09
N GLY A 290 7.46 13.73 5.12
CA GLY A 290 6.31 14.55 5.53
C GLY A 290 6.14 14.69 7.05
N THR A 291 7.25 14.72 7.81
CA THR A 291 7.23 14.87 9.28
C THR A 291 6.49 16.14 9.74
N SER A 292 6.61 17.25 9.01
CA SER A 292 5.90 18.49 9.32
C SER A 292 4.37 18.32 9.21
N GLU A 293 3.91 17.65 8.16
CA GLU A 293 2.50 17.36 7.91
C GLU A 293 1.95 16.40 8.97
N PHE A 294 2.73 15.38 9.33
CA PHE A 294 2.40 14.44 10.39
C PHE A 294 2.26 15.14 11.75
N ALA A 295 3.22 16.00 12.11
CA ALA A 295 3.18 16.77 13.36
C ALA A 295 2.02 17.78 13.36
N ALA A 296 1.74 18.42 12.23
CA ALA A 296 0.65 19.38 12.08
C ALA A 296 -0.74 18.71 12.16
N ALA A 297 -0.89 17.50 11.61
CA ALA A 297 -2.14 16.75 11.69
C ALA A 297 -2.58 16.49 13.13
N ASN A 298 -1.64 16.17 14.03
CA ASN A 298 -1.96 15.99 15.45
C ASN A 298 -2.30 17.32 16.16
N LYS A 299 -1.56 18.40 15.86
CA LYS A 299 -1.76 19.72 16.50
C LYS A 299 -3.02 20.44 16.04
N ASN A 300 -3.24 20.42 14.72
CA ASN A 300 -4.23 21.28 14.05
C ASN A 300 -5.40 20.48 13.46
N LYS A 301 -5.43 19.15 13.63
CA LYS A 301 -6.44 18.25 13.02
C LYS A 301 -6.57 18.43 11.50
N THR A 302 -5.46 18.72 10.82
CA THR A 302 -5.42 18.90 9.37
C THR A 302 -5.39 17.56 8.64
N SER A 303 -5.92 17.51 7.42
CA SER A 303 -6.14 16.28 6.64
C SER A 303 -4.98 15.89 5.70
N ASN A 304 -3.78 16.43 5.89
CA ASN A 304 -2.66 16.21 4.96
C ASN A 304 -1.84 14.94 5.26
N LEU A 305 -2.36 14.04 6.09
CA LEU A 305 -1.70 12.77 6.41
C LEU A 305 -1.41 11.90 5.17
N GLN A 306 -2.17 12.09 4.08
CA GLN A 306 -1.90 11.44 2.79
C GLN A 306 -0.52 11.77 2.23
N GLN A 307 0.10 12.88 2.65
CA GLN A 307 1.42 13.29 2.18
C GLN A 307 2.56 12.57 2.90
N VAL A 308 2.25 11.83 3.98
CA VAL A 308 3.23 11.08 4.77
C VAL A 308 3.59 9.80 4.05
N THR A 309 4.89 9.53 3.88
CA THR A 309 5.39 8.29 3.27
C THR A 309 6.58 7.71 4.03
N VAL A 310 6.86 6.43 3.81
CA VAL A 310 8.09 5.74 4.22
C VAL A 310 8.85 5.37 2.96
N LEU A 311 10.13 5.75 2.88
CA LEU A 311 10.94 5.62 1.68
C LEU A 311 12.11 4.67 1.93
N ILE A 312 12.26 3.64 1.11
CA ILE A 312 13.40 2.72 1.14
C ILE A 312 13.96 2.57 -0.28
N GLY A 313 15.06 3.26 -0.56
CA GLY A 313 15.73 3.27 -1.87
C GLY A 313 16.97 2.37 -1.87
N ILE A 314 17.06 1.47 -2.84
CA ILE A 314 18.19 0.55 -3.02
C ILE A 314 19.02 1.03 -4.19
N CYS A 315 20.27 1.39 -3.91
CA CYS A 315 21.18 1.98 -4.87
C CYS A 315 22.39 1.08 -5.11
N TYR A 316 22.82 1.01 -6.37
CA TYR A 316 24.01 0.27 -6.80
C TYR A 316 24.82 1.15 -7.75
N GLN A 317 26.13 1.25 -7.51
CA GLN A 317 27.05 2.10 -8.30
C GLN A 317 26.54 3.53 -8.47
N GLY A 318 26.07 4.14 -7.37
CA GLY A 318 25.57 5.52 -7.35
C GLY A 318 24.21 5.73 -8.00
N ARG A 319 23.53 4.69 -8.48
CA ARG A 319 22.21 4.79 -9.14
C ARG A 319 21.12 4.10 -8.34
N ALA A 320 19.94 4.71 -8.26
CA ALA A 320 18.76 4.09 -7.70
C ALA A 320 18.26 2.98 -8.63
N ILE A 321 18.33 1.72 -8.18
CA ILE A 321 17.98 0.54 -9.00
C ILE A 321 16.66 -0.11 -8.60
N ALA A 322 16.24 0.09 -7.35
CA ALA A 322 14.95 -0.34 -6.84
C ALA A 322 14.49 0.57 -5.70
N GLY A 323 13.18 0.65 -5.47
CA GLY A 323 12.62 1.53 -4.45
C GLY A 323 11.28 1.03 -3.94
N VAL A 324 11.02 1.27 -2.66
CA VAL A 324 9.74 1.03 -2.00
C VAL A 324 9.26 2.34 -1.40
N VAL A 325 8.00 2.68 -1.67
CA VAL A 325 7.30 3.84 -1.11
C VAL A 325 6.03 3.32 -0.45
N HIS A 326 5.97 3.37 0.88
CA HIS A 326 4.76 3.04 1.61
C HIS A 326 4.04 4.31 2.02
N GLN A 327 2.75 4.42 1.72
CA GLN A 327 1.90 5.53 2.09
C GLN A 327 0.93 5.04 3.17
N PRO A 328 1.17 5.35 4.46
CA PRO A 328 0.34 4.82 5.53
C PRO A 328 -1.12 5.28 5.40
N TYR A 329 -1.34 6.54 5.05
CA TYR A 329 -2.67 7.15 4.96
C TYR A 329 -3.09 7.33 3.50
N TYR A 330 -3.19 6.24 2.76
CA TYR A 330 -3.69 6.30 1.38
C TYR A 330 -5.21 6.50 1.34
N SER A 331 -5.94 5.74 2.16
CA SER A 331 -7.36 5.95 2.44
C SER A 331 -7.58 6.20 3.94
N GLU A 332 -8.83 6.46 4.36
CA GLU A 332 -9.16 6.66 5.78
C GLU A 332 -8.79 5.46 6.65
N THR A 333 -8.85 4.24 6.10
CA THR A 333 -8.66 2.99 6.85
C THR A 333 -7.44 2.19 6.41
N SER A 334 -6.96 2.35 5.17
CA SER A 334 -5.89 1.54 4.59
C SER A 334 -4.66 2.34 4.17
N GLY A 335 -3.49 1.72 4.31
CA GLY A 335 -2.26 2.17 3.66
C GLY A 335 -2.05 1.42 2.35
N ARG A 336 -1.09 1.86 1.55
CA ARG A 336 -0.65 1.14 0.35
C ARG A 336 0.87 1.11 0.25
N THR A 337 1.39 0.11 -0.44
CA THR A 337 2.83 -0.03 -0.70
C THR A 337 3.08 -0.08 -2.20
N LEU A 338 3.87 0.85 -2.69
CA LEU A 338 4.36 0.86 -4.05
C LEU A 338 5.80 0.39 -4.07
N TRP A 339 6.17 -0.34 -5.11
CA TRP A 339 7.54 -0.82 -5.26
C TRP A 339 7.91 -0.95 -6.74
N GLY A 340 9.20 -0.84 -7.02
CA GLY A 340 9.69 -0.96 -8.38
C GLY A 340 11.14 -1.39 -8.44
N ILE A 341 11.48 -2.09 -9.51
CA ILE A 341 12.85 -2.45 -9.88
C ILE A 341 13.07 -1.96 -11.31
N VAL A 342 14.11 -1.16 -11.52
CA VAL A 342 14.44 -0.60 -12.83
C VAL A 342 14.68 -1.72 -13.84
N GLY A 343 13.89 -1.76 -14.91
CA GLY A 343 13.95 -2.82 -15.92
C GLY A 343 13.03 -4.03 -15.66
N VAL A 344 12.38 -4.11 -14.50
CA VAL A 344 11.29 -5.07 -14.21
C VAL A 344 9.93 -4.38 -14.33
N GLY A 345 9.78 -3.22 -13.68
CA GLY A 345 8.54 -2.45 -13.65
C GLY A 345 8.28 -1.81 -12.29
N ALA A 346 7.20 -1.04 -12.21
CA ALA A 346 6.66 -0.43 -10.99
C ALA A 346 5.25 -0.96 -10.73
N PHE A 347 4.91 -1.17 -9.46
CA PHE A 347 3.71 -1.87 -9.01
C PHE A 347 3.06 -1.13 -7.83
N GLY A 348 1.77 -1.39 -7.60
CA GLY A 348 0.97 -0.71 -6.57
C GLY A 348 0.48 0.70 -6.95
N LEU A 349 0.58 1.05 -8.24
CA LEU A 349 0.20 2.35 -8.79
C LEU A 349 -1.28 2.40 -9.17
N ASP A 350 -1.92 3.54 -8.92
CA ASP A 350 -3.26 3.81 -9.46
C ASP A 350 -3.20 4.29 -10.90
N VAL A 351 -4.25 3.96 -11.66
CA VAL A 351 -4.47 4.52 -12.99
C VAL A 351 -5.28 5.80 -12.85
N VAL A 352 -4.61 6.93 -13.00
CA VAL A 352 -5.20 8.27 -12.87
C VAL A 352 -5.08 9.03 -14.20
N PRO A 353 -6.03 9.92 -14.55
CA PRO A 353 -5.93 10.76 -15.74
C PRO A 353 -4.63 11.58 -15.78
N LYS A 354 -4.07 11.72 -16.98
CA LYS A 354 -2.87 12.54 -17.20
C LYS A 354 -3.27 14.00 -17.33
N GLU A 355 -2.61 14.85 -16.57
CA GLU A 355 -2.87 16.29 -16.56
C GLU A 355 -1.55 17.05 -16.56
N LEU A 356 -1.48 18.21 -17.21
CA LEU A 356 -0.31 19.08 -17.19
C LEU A 356 -0.19 19.81 -15.84
N VAL A 357 -0.19 19.07 -14.74
CA VAL A 357 -0.01 19.60 -13.38
C VAL A 357 1.47 19.61 -13.08
N VAL A 358 1.95 20.75 -12.57
CA VAL A 358 3.26 20.83 -11.94
C VAL A 358 3.07 20.85 -10.43
N VAL A 359 3.80 19.99 -9.75
CA VAL A 359 3.80 19.83 -8.31
C VAL A 359 5.02 20.51 -7.73
N THR A 360 4.88 21.20 -6.61
CA THR A 360 5.97 21.90 -5.90
C THR A 360 5.64 22.06 -4.42
N THR A 361 6.61 22.43 -3.61
CA THR A 361 6.38 22.82 -2.22
C THR A 361 5.95 24.29 -2.09
N GLU A 362 5.22 24.61 -1.02
CA GLU A 362 4.76 25.98 -0.72
C GLU A 362 5.92 26.99 -0.62
N SER A 363 7.05 26.53 -0.09
CA SER A 363 8.13 27.39 0.40
C SER A 363 9.01 28.02 -0.69
N TYR A 364 8.97 27.57 -1.95
CA TYR A 364 9.97 27.98 -2.97
C TYR A 364 9.40 28.20 -4.39
N SER A 365 8.15 28.63 -4.47
CA SER A 365 7.34 28.49 -5.69
C SER A 365 7.40 29.63 -6.72
N THR A 366 7.75 30.88 -6.36
CA THR A 366 7.31 32.02 -7.20
C THR A 366 8.08 32.25 -8.50
N GLN A 367 9.41 32.22 -8.53
CA GLN A 367 10.16 32.58 -9.75
C GLN A 367 10.17 31.45 -10.79
N LEU A 368 10.26 30.20 -10.33
CA LEU A 368 10.32 29.00 -11.15
C LEU A 368 8.97 28.66 -11.81
N ILE A 369 7.87 28.81 -11.07
CA ILE A 369 6.53 28.66 -11.64
C ILE A 369 6.30 29.73 -12.71
N GLN A 370 6.66 30.98 -12.42
CA GLN A 370 6.50 32.07 -13.37
C GLN A 370 7.27 31.82 -14.68
N SER A 371 8.44 31.19 -14.64
CA SER A 371 9.15 30.82 -15.88
C SER A 371 8.44 29.72 -16.67
N LEU A 372 7.87 28.72 -15.98
CA LEU A 372 7.07 27.65 -16.62
C LEU A 372 5.80 28.21 -17.27
N GLU A 373 5.14 29.18 -16.62
CA GLU A 373 3.97 29.89 -17.14
C GLU A 373 4.33 30.82 -18.31
N LYS A 374 5.43 31.58 -18.21
CA LYS A 374 5.88 32.53 -19.26
C LYS A 374 6.23 31.86 -20.59
N ASN A 375 6.68 30.60 -20.58
CA ASN A 375 6.93 29.85 -21.82
C ASN A 375 5.66 29.73 -22.68
N GLN A 376 4.48 29.67 -22.06
CA GLN A 376 3.19 29.60 -22.77
C GLN A 376 2.88 30.90 -23.52
N SER A 377 3.09 32.04 -22.83
CA SER A 377 2.84 33.37 -23.39
C SER A 377 3.81 33.74 -24.51
N SER A 378 4.94 33.03 -24.64
CA SER A 378 5.98 33.26 -25.64
C SER A 378 5.84 32.38 -26.90
N GLY A 379 4.74 31.64 -27.05
CA GLY A 379 4.51 30.73 -28.19
C GLY A 379 5.35 29.45 -28.15
N LYS A 380 6.00 29.15 -27.02
CA LYS A 380 6.69 27.86 -26.81
C LYS A 380 5.69 26.79 -26.35
N LYS A 381 6.14 25.53 -26.33
CA LYS A 381 5.35 24.38 -25.87
C LYS A 381 4.77 24.65 -24.47
N LYS A 382 3.48 24.36 -24.29
CA LYS A 382 2.81 24.46 -22.99
C LYS A 382 3.28 23.33 -22.08
N LEU A 383 3.76 23.67 -20.88
CA LEU A 383 4.32 22.71 -19.91
C LEU A 383 3.49 22.57 -18.63
N VAL A 384 2.58 23.50 -18.36
CA VAL A 384 1.79 23.53 -17.13
C VAL A 384 0.39 24.09 -17.39
N ASP A 385 -0.66 23.45 -16.87
CA ASP A 385 -2.02 23.97 -16.86
C ASP A 385 -2.35 24.56 -15.48
N ARG A 386 -1.87 23.90 -14.42
CA ARG A 386 -2.03 24.34 -13.04
C ARG A 386 -0.83 23.91 -12.20
N VAL A 387 -0.60 24.65 -11.12
CA VAL A 387 0.39 24.28 -10.11
C VAL A 387 -0.30 23.83 -8.84
N GLU A 388 0.08 22.66 -8.35
CA GLU A 388 -0.34 22.12 -7.06
C GLU A 388 0.80 22.25 -6.06
N LYS A 389 0.46 22.77 -4.88
CA LYS A 389 1.40 22.94 -3.79
C LYS A 389 1.16 21.89 -2.73
N ILE A 390 2.12 21.00 -2.55
CA ILE A 390 2.09 19.92 -1.57
C ILE A 390 3.45 19.77 -0.91
N SER A 391 3.50 19.06 0.19
CA SER A 391 4.71 18.69 0.90
C SER A 391 4.98 17.18 0.75
N GLY A 392 6.13 16.74 1.25
CA GLY A 392 6.59 15.37 1.12
C GLY A 392 7.22 15.12 -0.24
N ALA A 393 8.52 14.81 -0.26
CA ALA A 393 9.23 14.56 -1.51
C ALA A 393 8.75 13.26 -2.16
N GLY A 394 8.53 12.22 -1.36
CA GLY A 394 7.97 10.95 -1.78
C GLY A 394 6.58 11.13 -2.38
N TYR A 395 5.69 11.83 -1.68
CA TYR A 395 4.34 12.08 -2.16
C TYR A 395 4.32 12.95 -3.44
N SER A 396 5.22 13.91 -3.58
CA SER A 396 5.34 14.73 -4.80
C SER A 396 5.72 13.91 -6.03
N VAL A 397 6.59 12.92 -5.88
CA VAL A 397 6.94 12.00 -6.98
C VAL A 397 5.81 10.99 -7.23
N LEU A 398 5.08 10.55 -6.20
CA LEU A 398 3.86 9.74 -6.39
C LEU A 398 2.83 10.47 -7.26
N LYS A 399 2.63 11.78 -7.08
CA LYS A 399 1.77 12.56 -7.98
C LYS A 399 2.20 12.46 -9.45
N CYS A 400 3.50 12.46 -9.75
CA CYS A 400 3.99 12.29 -11.13
C CYS A 400 3.72 10.89 -11.68
N LEU A 401 3.90 9.89 -10.83
CA LEU A 401 3.55 8.50 -11.14
C LEU A 401 2.04 8.35 -11.42
N GLU A 402 1.21 9.18 -10.77
CA GLU A 402 -0.25 9.15 -10.81
C GLU A 402 -0.87 10.33 -11.58
N GLY A 403 -0.22 10.73 -12.68
CA GLY A 403 -0.86 11.57 -13.69
C GLY A 403 -0.43 13.04 -13.71
N ALA A 404 0.25 13.55 -12.69
CA ALA A 404 0.89 14.86 -12.79
C ALA A 404 2.05 14.83 -13.79
N ALA A 405 2.33 15.97 -14.43
CA ALA A 405 3.37 16.05 -15.47
C ALA A 405 4.77 16.10 -14.87
N ALA A 406 4.96 16.93 -13.86
CA ALA A 406 6.26 17.15 -13.24
C ALA A 406 6.16 17.53 -11.77
N TYR A 407 7.21 17.21 -11.03
CA TYR A 407 7.50 17.76 -9.72
C TYR A 407 8.78 18.59 -9.85
N VAL A 408 8.73 19.84 -9.41
CA VAL A 408 9.86 20.76 -9.50
C VAL A 408 10.14 21.35 -8.13
N PHE A 409 11.36 21.17 -7.66
CA PHE A 409 11.84 21.69 -6.38
C PHE A 409 13.23 22.30 -6.55
N ALA A 410 13.26 23.61 -6.80
CA ALA A 410 14.51 24.37 -6.94
C ALA A 410 14.98 24.89 -5.57
N SER A 411 15.40 23.98 -4.70
CA SER A 411 15.94 24.27 -3.37
C SER A 411 16.83 23.11 -2.90
N ASP A 412 17.73 23.34 -1.95
CA ASP A 412 18.65 22.36 -1.39
C ASP A 412 18.07 21.57 -0.19
N GLY A 413 16.78 21.76 0.11
CA GLY A 413 16.13 21.14 1.28
C GLY A 413 15.99 19.62 1.22
N CYS A 414 15.88 19.04 0.03
CA CYS A 414 15.77 17.59 -0.15
C CYS A 414 17.13 16.91 0.01
N LYS A 415 17.13 15.67 0.50
CA LYS A 415 18.31 14.83 0.70
C LYS A 415 18.23 13.54 -0.12
N LYS A 416 19.30 12.75 -0.10
CA LYS A 416 19.37 11.50 -0.86
C LYS A 416 18.30 10.49 -0.45
N TRP A 417 17.93 10.43 0.84
CA TRP A 417 16.84 9.55 1.31
C TRP A 417 15.46 9.94 0.78
N ASP A 418 15.19 11.23 0.59
CA ASP A 418 13.94 11.76 0.02
C ASP A 418 13.70 11.34 -1.44
N THR A 419 14.77 11.01 -2.18
CA THR A 419 14.73 10.85 -3.64
C THR A 419 15.11 9.46 -4.13
N ALA A 420 15.91 8.68 -3.38
CA ALA A 420 16.39 7.38 -3.84
C ALA A 420 15.25 6.39 -4.15
N ALA A 421 14.29 6.22 -3.22
CA ALA A 421 13.17 5.30 -3.43
C ALA A 421 12.20 5.81 -4.51
N PRO A 422 11.76 7.08 -4.48
CA PRO A 422 10.88 7.61 -5.50
C PRO A 422 11.51 7.67 -6.90
N GLU A 423 12.80 7.98 -7.02
CA GLU A 423 13.53 7.94 -8.30
C GLU A 423 13.50 6.54 -8.92
N ALA A 424 13.88 5.51 -8.15
CA ALA A 424 13.88 4.14 -8.67
C ALA A 424 12.48 3.70 -9.15
N LEU A 425 11.45 4.03 -8.36
CA LEU A 425 10.06 3.73 -8.71
C LEU A 425 9.62 4.47 -9.98
N LEU A 426 9.94 5.76 -10.09
CA LEU A 426 9.63 6.60 -11.25
C LEU A 426 10.34 6.10 -12.52
N ILE A 427 11.64 5.78 -12.44
CA ILE A 427 12.41 5.24 -13.55
C ILE A 427 11.85 3.86 -13.97
N ALA A 428 11.48 3.01 -13.00
CA ALA A 428 10.88 1.71 -13.29
C ALA A 428 9.51 1.84 -14.00
N ALA A 429 8.76 2.93 -13.74
CA ALA A 429 7.55 3.30 -14.47
C ALA A 429 7.83 4.00 -15.83
N GLY A 430 9.10 4.32 -16.12
CA GLY A 430 9.56 4.98 -17.34
C GLY A 430 9.55 6.50 -17.31
N GLY A 431 9.39 7.12 -16.14
CA GLY A 431 9.65 8.54 -15.92
C GLY A 431 11.13 8.85 -15.70
N MET A 432 11.44 10.06 -15.24
CA MET A 432 12.81 10.51 -15.00
C MET A 432 12.89 11.44 -13.80
N LEU A 433 13.94 11.30 -12.98
CA LEU A 433 14.28 12.21 -11.90
C LEU A 433 15.74 12.64 -12.04
N THR A 434 16.00 13.93 -11.90
CA THR A 434 17.32 14.56 -11.96
C THR A 434 17.37 15.72 -10.98
N ASP A 435 18.49 16.42 -10.93
CA ASP A 435 18.50 17.80 -10.44
C ASP A 435 17.83 18.76 -11.46
N ILE A 436 17.66 20.04 -11.10
CA ILE A 436 16.98 21.01 -11.98
C ILE A 436 17.78 21.36 -13.25
N SER A 437 19.05 20.94 -13.31
CA SER A 437 19.93 21.10 -14.47
C SER A 437 19.96 19.87 -15.37
N GLY A 438 19.14 18.84 -15.08
CA GLY A 438 19.08 17.59 -15.85
C GLY A 438 20.20 16.59 -15.54
N ARG A 439 20.99 16.81 -14.48
CA ARG A 439 22.06 15.89 -14.07
C ARG A 439 21.51 14.80 -13.16
N ARG A 440 21.99 13.57 -13.32
CA ARG A 440 21.51 12.44 -12.52
C ARG A 440 22.06 12.50 -11.09
N ILE A 441 21.20 12.25 -10.11
CA ILE A 441 21.58 12.22 -8.70
C ILE A 441 22.52 11.03 -8.46
N ASN A 442 23.51 11.21 -7.59
CA ASN A 442 24.45 10.19 -7.17
C ASN A 442 24.15 9.72 -5.74
N TYR A 443 23.96 8.43 -5.57
CA TYR A 443 23.56 7.78 -4.32
C TYR A 443 24.67 6.93 -3.67
N ASN A 444 25.93 7.12 -4.03
CA ASN A 444 27.04 6.43 -3.36
C ASN A 444 27.11 6.82 -1.88
N ALA A 445 27.59 5.92 -1.02
CA ALA A 445 27.56 6.14 0.43
C ALA A 445 28.38 7.34 0.94
N GLY A 446 29.42 7.74 0.20
CA GLY A 446 30.30 8.85 0.57
C GLY A 446 29.91 10.21 -0.01
N VAL A 447 28.75 10.32 -0.66
CA VAL A 447 28.29 11.58 -1.28
C VAL A 447 27.70 12.52 -0.24
N GLN A 448 27.56 13.79 -0.62
CA GLN A 448 26.80 14.76 0.14
C GLN A 448 25.33 14.33 0.29
N PHE A 449 24.78 14.49 1.49
CA PHE A 449 23.38 14.11 1.75
C PHE A 449 22.37 15.07 1.11
N PRO A 450 22.57 16.41 1.12
CA PRO A 450 21.66 17.32 0.42
C PRO A 450 21.70 17.17 -1.10
N ASN A 451 20.56 17.35 -1.75
CA ASN A 451 20.41 17.55 -3.19
C ASN A 451 20.52 19.05 -3.50
N THR A 452 21.74 19.58 -3.47
CA THR A 452 22.02 21.02 -3.62
C THR A 452 21.67 21.58 -5.01
N GLY A 453 21.50 20.73 -6.01
CA GLY A 453 20.99 21.08 -7.33
C GLY A 453 19.47 21.13 -7.44
N GLY A 454 18.74 20.95 -6.34
CA GLY A 454 17.30 20.75 -6.37
C GLY A 454 16.89 19.42 -7.01
N VAL A 455 15.59 19.27 -7.24
CA VAL A 455 14.98 18.04 -7.78
C VAL A 455 14.00 18.40 -8.89
N LEU A 456 14.09 17.68 -10.00
CA LEU A 456 13.13 17.68 -11.09
C LEU A 456 12.73 16.24 -11.38
N ALA A 457 11.44 15.94 -11.24
CA ALA A 457 10.88 14.67 -11.64
C ALA A 457 9.81 14.87 -12.71
N THR A 458 9.73 13.97 -13.69
CA THR A 458 8.72 14.05 -14.75
C THR A 458 8.13 12.68 -15.06
N ALA A 459 6.84 12.65 -15.32
CA ALA A 459 6.15 11.44 -15.73
C ALA A 459 6.59 10.96 -17.12
N LYS A 460 6.42 9.66 -17.40
CA LYS A 460 6.78 9.02 -18.68
C LYS A 460 6.19 9.69 -19.92
N TRP A 461 5.03 10.32 -19.78
CA TRP A 461 4.24 10.83 -20.91
C TRP A 461 4.61 12.26 -21.31
N VAL A 462 5.54 12.90 -20.59
CA VAL A 462 6.12 14.19 -20.97
C VAL A 462 7.61 14.06 -21.31
N ASN A 463 8.15 15.04 -22.02
CA ASN A 463 9.58 15.10 -22.29
C ASN A 463 10.27 15.90 -21.18
N HIS A 464 11.15 15.24 -20.44
CA HIS A 464 11.88 15.83 -19.32
C HIS A 464 12.75 17.02 -19.72
N GLN A 465 13.39 16.98 -20.90
CA GLN A 465 14.27 18.05 -21.36
C GLN A 465 13.50 19.36 -21.56
N ASP A 466 12.23 19.30 -21.94
CA ASP A 466 11.40 20.50 -22.07
C ASP A 466 11.27 21.23 -20.71
N TYR A 467 11.20 20.48 -19.61
CA TYR A 467 11.15 21.06 -18.26
C TYR A 467 12.53 21.58 -17.85
N VAL A 468 13.62 20.84 -18.10
CA VAL A 468 14.99 21.31 -17.85
C VAL A 468 15.26 22.63 -18.58
N ASP A 469 14.92 22.73 -19.86
CA ASP A 469 15.15 23.92 -20.70
C ASP A 469 14.27 25.10 -20.28
N ALA A 470 13.13 24.83 -19.63
CA ALA A 470 12.24 25.86 -19.12
C ALA A 470 12.73 26.50 -17.82
N ILE A 471 13.65 25.85 -17.09
CA ILE A 471 14.23 26.37 -15.86
C ILE A 471 15.32 27.41 -16.21
N PRO A 472 15.21 28.65 -15.71
CA PRO A 472 16.17 29.72 -16.01
C PRO A 472 17.61 29.39 -15.58
N ASP A 473 18.59 29.83 -16.37
CA ASP A 473 20.00 29.56 -16.10
C ASP A 473 20.50 30.24 -14.82
N ASP A 474 19.96 31.38 -14.42
CA ASP A 474 20.27 32.03 -13.14
C ASP A 474 19.86 31.16 -11.95
N VAL A 475 18.71 30.49 -12.02
CA VAL A 475 18.27 29.51 -11.01
C VAL A 475 19.21 28.30 -10.98
N LYS A 476 19.53 27.72 -12.15
CA LYS A 476 20.48 26.59 -12.26
C LYS A 476 21.87 26.94 -11.72
N ASN A 477 22.34 28.16 -11.97
CA ASN A 477 23.64 28.64 -11.53
C ASN A 477 23.73 28.86 -10.01
N GLN A 478 22.59 29.18 -9.37
CA GLN A 478 22.49 29.30 -7.91
C GLN A 478 22.45 27.94 -7.21
N LEU A 479 21.89 26.92 -7.87
CA LEU A 479 21.71 25.57 -7.32
C LEU A 479 22.61 24.56 -8.03
N LYS A 480 23.87 24.49 -7.60
CA LYS A 480 24.85 23.55 -8.15
C LYS A 480 24.87 22.26 -7.33
N GLU A 481 24.56 21.13 -7.98
CA GLU A 481 24.89 19.80 -7.45
C GLU A 481 26.39 19.56 -7.61
N PHE A 482 27.07 19.22 -6.52
CA PHE A 482 28.53 19.06 -6.51
C PHE A 482 28.99 17.64 -6.84
N VAL A 483 28.08 16.65 -6.74
CA VAL A 483 28.42 15.21 -6.83
C VAL A 483 27.61 14.50 -7.93
N ALA A 484 26.91 15.23 -8.79
CA ALA A 484 26.17 14.65 -9.91
C ALA A 484 27.07 14.31 -11.10
N GLU A 485 26.72 13.23 -11.78
CA GLU A 485 27.32 12.82 -13.04
C GLU A 485 26.38 13.24 -14.19
N LYS A 486 26.96 13.80 -15.26
CA LYS A 486 26.23 14.17 -16.48
C LYS A 486 25.90 12.95 -17.34
#